data_AF-A0A8J4AUH8-F1
#
_entry.id   AF-A0A8J4AUH8-F1
#
_cell.length_a   1.000
_cell.length_b   1.000
_cell.length_c   1.000
_cell.angle_alpha   90.00
_cell.angle_beta   90.00
_cell.angle_gamma   90.00
#
_symmetry.space_group_name_H-M   'P 1'
#
loop_
_entity.id
_entity.type
_entity.pdbx_description
1 polymer ?
#
loop_
_entity_poly.entity_id
_entity_poly.type
_entity_poly.pdbx_seq_one_letter_code
_entity_poly.pdbx_strand_id
1 'polypeptide(L)'
;MLSDGIMAPSSRSLQVRAQGPGPGTLGGSAQRNPQLPHNHPTPRVVLVASKNPVKVNAVQRALQRCFPSLDLAITGREAPSGVPDQPYGDQETLAGARNRVAALCCTATAAGVSIATAQNSRMPPPTEAIASSLSDPEGLSPGADLLVAIEGGVGNAKAPGQAGALECFAWVCVRDPYTGAESTARTASFALPSALSDLMRDKGMELGDADDAVFRRVRGKQGSGTIGKLSNGVLDRTEYYVQATVCALLPYMQPQLYGTEYARFLGVVEACKEASQIPDANNAFL
;
A
#
# COMPACT_ATOMS: atom_id res chain seq x y z
N MET A 1 -6.15 -46.65 -61.18
CA MET A 1 -5.62 -45.46 -60.48
C MET A 1 -6.59 -45.19 -59.34
N LEU A 2 -6.43 -45.80 -58.15
CA LEU A 2 -5.72 -45.24 -56.98
C LEU A 2 -6.09 -43.74 -56.79
N SER A 3 -7.08 -43.45 -55.93
CA SER A 3 -6.93 -42.95 -54.53
C SER A 3 -6.74 -41.42 -54.55
N ASP A 4 -7.21 -40.52 -53.69
CA ASP A 4 -7.66 -40.40 -52.30
C ASP A 4 -8.47 -39.07 -52.25
N GLY A 5 -9.21 -38.62 -51.25
CA GLY A 5 -9.28 -38.92 -49.82
C GLY A 5 -9.87 -37.65 -49.17
N ILE A 6 -11.03 -37.80 -48.52
CA ILE A 6 -11.66 -36.73 -47.73
C ILE A 6 -10.84 -36.61 -46.43
N MET A 7 -10.10 -35.49 -46.27
CA MET A 7 -9.39 -35.19 -45.03
C MET A 7 -10.33 -34.53 -44.02
N ALA A 8 -10.60 -35.23 -42.91
CA ALA A 8 -11.14 -34.65 -41.69
C ALA A 8 -10.05 -33.80 -40.97
N PRO A 9 -10.42 -32.71 -40.27
CA PRO A 9 -9.45 -31.93 -39.51
C PRO A 9 -9.04 -32.69 -38.24
N SER A 10 -7.76 -33.06 -38.14
CA SER A 10 -7.19 -33.66 -36.93
C SER A 10 -7.05 -32.61 -35.82
N SER A 11 -7.77 -32.79 -34.73
CA SER A 11 -7.56 -32.07 -33.47
C SER A 11 -6.22 -32.48 -32.85
N ARG A 12 -5.18 -31.65 -33.01
CA ARG A 12 -3.97 -31.78 -32.20
C ARG A 12 -4.23 -31.19 -30.82
N SER A 13 -4.60 -32.04 -29.87
CA SER A 13 -4.56 -31.74 -28.45
C SER A 13 -3.11 -31.46 -28.04
N LEU A 14 -2.81 -30.20 -27.73
CA LEU A 14 -1.52 -29.76 -27.22
C LEU A 14 -1.40 -30.23 -25.76
N GLN A 15 -0.86 -31.44 -25.54
CA GLN A 15 -0.47 -31.87 -24.20
C GLN A 15 0.83 -31.16 -23.80
N VAL A 16 0.71 -30.09 -23.02
CA VAL A 16 1.85 -29.46 -22.34
C VAL A 16 2.33 -30.41 -21.24
N ARG A 17 3.42 -31.13 -21.50
CA ARG A 17 4.16 -31.84 -20.44
C ARG A 17 4.84 -30.79 -19.55
N ALA A 18 4.34 -30.61 -18.33
CA ALA A 18 5.07 -29.91 -17.29
C ALA A 18 6.37 -30.68 -17.00
N GLN A 19 7.52 -30.12 -17.38
CA GLN A 19 8.80 -30.61 -16.87
C GLN A 19 8.88 -30.23 -15.39
N GLY A 20 9.00 -31.23 -14.52
CA GLY A 20 9.24 -31.02 -13.09
C GLY A 20 10.58 -30.30 -12.88
N PRO A 21 10.77 -29.64 -11.72
CA PRO A 21 12.00 -28.93 -11.44
C PRO A 21 13.16 -29.93 -11.32
N GLY A 22 14.14 -29.82 -12.22
CA GLY A 22 15.39 -30.57 -12.11
C GLY A 22 16.19 -30.14 -10.87
N PRO A 23 17.09 -31.00 -10.35
CA PRO A 23 17.87 -30.70 -9.16
C PRO A 23 18.98 -29.70 -9.53
N GLY A 24 18.67 -28.40 -9.44
CA GLY A 24 19.65 -27.33 -9.56
C GLY A 24 20.24 -26.99 -8.20
N THR A 25 21.41 -27.55 -7.90
CA THR A 25 22.32 -27.04 -6.86
C THR A 25 22.77 -25.63 -7.24
N LEU A 26 22.16 -24.60 -6.63
CA LEU A 26 22.69 -23.24 -6.60
C LEU A 26 23.05 -22.90 -5.14
N GLY A 27 24.28 -23.22 -4.78
CA GLY A 27 24.98 -22.58 -3.67
C GLY A 27 25.31 -21.14 -4.05
N GLY A 28 24.34 -20.26 -3.93
CA GLY A 28 24.55 -18.82 -3.85
C GLY A 28 24.23 -18.41 -2.43
N SER A 29 25.19 -17.82 -1.73
CA SER A 29 24.94 -17.17 -0.45
C SER A 29 23.88 -16.08 -0.68
N ALA A 30 22.61 -16.41 -0.40
CA ALA A 30 21.58 -15.41 -0.23
C ALA A 30 22.14 -14.42 0.78
N GLN A 31 22.44 -13.19 0.34
CA GLN A 31 22.66 -12.08 1.25
C GLN A 31 21.39 -12.01 2.08
N ARG A 32 21.45 -12.62 3.27
CA ARG A 32 20.35 -12.60 4.21
C ARG A 32 20.07 -11.13 4.47
N ASN A 33 18.81 -10.73 4.28
CA ASN A 33 18.34 -9.43 4.75
C ASN A 33 18.91 -9.22 6.16
N PRO A 34 19.45 -8.04 6.49
CA PRO A 34 19.99 -7.78 7.82
C PRO A 34 18.98 -8.28 8.84
N GLN A 35 19.38 -9.27 9.64
CA GLN A 35 18.47 -9.86 10.62
C GLN A 35 18.09 -8.73 11.58
N LEU A 36 16.80 -8.39 11.58
CA LEU A 36 16.27 -7.37 12.47
C LEU A 36 16.55 -7.80 13.91
N PRO A 37 17.01 -6.89 14.77
CA PRO A 37 17.35 -7.21 16.15
C PRO A 37 16.16 -7.90 16.83
N HIS A 38 16.41 -9.07 17.41
CA HIS A 38 15.38 -9.95 17.97
C HIS A 38 14.81 -9.51 19.32
N ASN A 39 15.21 -8.34 19.82
CA ASN A 39 14.80 -7.84 21.14
C ASN A 39 14.82 -6.30 21.13
N HIS A 40 13.67 -5.69 20.89
CA HIS A 40 13.44 -4.32 21.33
C HIS A 40 12.75 -4.38 22.70
N PRO A 41 13.19 -3.61 23.72
CA PRO A 41 12.66 -3.72 25.09
C PRO A 41 11.19 -3.32 25.23
N THR A 42 10.60 -2.73 24.18
CA THR A 42 9.19 -2.31 24.12
C THR A 42 8.62 -2.57 22.72
N PRO A 43 7.31 -2.84 22.59
CA PRO A 43 6.65 -3.02 21.31
C PRO A 43 6.80 -1.77 20.43
N ARG A 44 7.00 -1.96 19.12
CA ARG A 44 6.93 -0.89 18.13
C ARG A 44 5.50 -0.42 17.96
N VAL A 45 5.27 0.87 18.16
CA VAL A 45 3.91 1.42 18.12
C VAL A 45 3.58 1.83 16.69
N VAL A 46 2.48 1.33 16.15
CA VAL A 46 1.98 1.72 14.83
C VAL A 46 0.59 2.32 14.96
N LEU A 47 0.42 3.53 14.42
CA LEU A 47 -0.89 4.17 14.36
C LEU A 47 -1.47 4.06 12.95
N VAL A 48 -2.66 3.49 12.87
CA VAL A 48 -3.44 3.48 11.64
C VAL A 48 -4.38 4.68 11.68
N ALA A 49 -4.33 5.56 10.68
CA ALA A 49 -5.15 6.76 10.57
C ALA A 49 -6.60 6.44 10.13
N SER A 50 -7.20 5.41 10.76
CA SER A 50 -8.60 5.04 10.67
C SER A 50 -9.01 4.18 11.86
N LYS A 51 -10.26 4.32 12.32
CA LYS A 51 -10.92 3.40 13.26
C LYS A 51 -11.56 2.18 12.58
N ASN A 52 -11.54 2.09 11.25
CA ASN A 52 -12.17 0.99 10.52
C ASN A 52 -11.38 -0.31 10.75
N PRO A 53 -11.99 -1.37 11.34
CA PRO A 53 -11.30 -2.61 11.65
C PRO A 53 -10.73 -3.31 10.41
N VAL A 54 -11.35 -3.17 9.23
CA VAL A 54 -10.82 -3.74 7.98
C VAL A 54 -9.46 -3.14 7.63
N LYS A 55 -9.31 -1.81 7.78
CA LYS A 55 -8.06 -1.09 7.50
C LYS A 55 -7.00 -1.44 8.55
N VAL A 56 -7.37 -1.43 9.83
CA VAL A 56 -6.45 -1.79 10.93
C VAL A 56 -5.95 -3.23 10.77
N ASN A 57 -6.85 -4.19 10.51
CA ASN A 57 -6.49 -5.59 10.30
C ASN A 57 -5.61 -5.81 9.07
N ALA A 58 -5.81 -5.04 8.00
CA ALA A 58 -4.96 -5.12 6.82
C ALA A 58 -3.53 -4.67 7.12
N VAL A 59 -3.38 -3.55 7.83
CA VAL A 59 -2.06 -3.05 8.27
C VAL A 59 -1.39 -4.05 9.21
N GLN A 60 -2.15 -4.61 10.16
CA GLN A 60 -1.64 -5.64 11.07
C GLN A 60 -1.12 -6.87 10.33
N ARG A 61 -1.92 -7.44 9.41
CA ARG A 61 -1.50 -8.61 8.62
C ARG A 61 -0.27 -8.29 7.75
N ALA A 62 -0.21 -7.12 7.14
CA ALA A 62 0.92 -6.72 6.31
C ALA A 62 2.20 -6.59 7.14
N LEU A 63 2.17 -5.88 8.27
CA LEU A 63 3.34 -5.71 9.13
C LEU A 63 3.81 -7.03 9.74
N GLN A 64 2.90 -7.91 10.15
CA GLN A 64 3.26 -9.25 10.64
C GLN A 64 3.94 -10.11 9.55
N ARG A 65 3.54 -9.97 8.27
CA ARG A 65 4.20 -10.65 7.14
C ARG A 65 5.59 -10.05 6.87
N CYS A 66 5.71 -8.73 6.89
CA CYS A 66 6.95 -8.02 6.56
C CYS A 66 8.00 -8.10 7.67
N PHE A 67 7.56 -8.07 8.94
CA PHE A 67 8.42 -7.95 10.11
C PHE A 67 7.99 -8.95 11.22
N PRO A 68 8.05 -10.27 10.96
CA PRO A 68 7.53 -11.28 11.88
C PRO A 68 8.26 -11.34 13.23
N SER A 69 9.47 -10.77 13.31
CA SER A 69 10.27 -10.72 14.53
C SER A 69 10.07 -9.45 15.37
N LEU A 70 9.35 -8.44 14.85
CA LEU A 70 9.08 -7.23 15.62
C LEU A 70 7.87 -7.46 16.52
N ASP A 71 7.98 -7.05 17.78
CA ASP A 71 6.82 -6.88 18.64
C ASP A 71 6.10 -5.59 18.23
N LEU A 72 4.80 -5.67 17.94
CA LEU A 72 4.01 -4.60 17.32
C LEU A 72 2.77 -4.26 18.16
N ALA A 73 2.63 -3.00 18.54
CA ALA A 73 1.42 -2.44 19.14
C ALA A 73 0.68 -1.57 18.11
N ILE A 74 -0.36 -2.12 17.47
CA ILE A 74 -1.07 -1.47 16.36
C ILE A 74 -2.42 -0.94 16.83
N THR A 75 -2.67 0.36 16.66
CA THR A 75 -3.92 1.00 17.08
C THR A 75 -4.50 1.90 16.00
N GLY A 76 -5.82 1.80 15.78
CA GLY A 76 -6.56 2.71 14.91
C GLY A 76 -6.89 4.03 15.61
N ARG A 77 -6.57 5.16 14.99
CA ARG A 77 -6.95 6.51 15.42
C ARG A 77 -7.72 7.22 14.33
N GLU A 78 -8.66 8.07 14.75
CA GLU A 78 -9.38 8.93 13.83
C GLU A 78 -8.46 10.06 13.35
N ALA A 79 -8.54 10.37 12.06
CA ALA A 79 -7.75 11.40 11.43
C ALA A 79 -8.53 11.98 10.23
N PRO A 80 -8.66 13.30 10.09
CA PRO A 80 -9.32 13.92 8.95
C PRO A 80 -8.53 13.70 7.66
N SER A 81 -9.23 13.49 6.54
CA SER A 81 -8.62 13.40 5.20
C SER A 81 -8.48 14.75 4.51
N GLY A 82 -9.30 15.74 4.85
CA GLY A 82 -9.32 17.03 4.15
C GLY A 82 -9.74 16.94 2.67
N VAL A 83 -10.32 15.82 2.24
CA VAL A 83 -10.92 15.59 0.92
C VAL A 83 -12.35 15.05 1.11
N PRO A 84 -13.23 15.07 0.08
CA PRO A 84 -14.58 14.54 0.17
C PRO A 84 -14.65 13.09 0.67
N ASP A 85 -15.78 12.69 1.26
CA ASP A 85 -15.99 11.33 1.78
C ASP A 85 -15.90 10.24 0.69
N GLN A 86 -16.22 10.61 -0.55
CA GLN A 86 -15.98 9.82 -1.75
C GLN A 86 -14.91 10.49 -2.64
N PRO A 87 -13.60 10.25 -2.38
CA PRO A 87 -12.55 10.79 -3.22
C PRO A 87 -12.68 10.35 -4.68
N TYR A 88 -12.51 11.31 -5.60
CA TYR A 88 -12.55 11.08 -7.04
C TYR A 88 -11.20 11.37 -7.69
N GLY A 89 -10.68 10.37 -8.39
CA GLY A 89 -9.40 10.42 -9.06
C GLY A 89 -8.22 10.10 -8.16
N ASP A 90 -7.09 9.84 -8.81
CA ASP A 90 -5.89 9.32 -8.16
C ASP A 90 -5.27 10.33 -7.18
N GLN A 91 -5.16 11.59 -7.62
CA GLN A 91 -4.52 12.66 -6.85
C GLN A 91 -5.28 12.99 -5.57
N GLU A 92 -6.61 13.14 -5.63
CA GLU A 92 -7.44 13.45 -4.47
C GLU A 92 -7.42 12.30 -3.45
N THR A 93 -7.51 11.06 -3.92
CA THR A 93 -7.46 9.87 -3.05
C THR A 93 -6.10 9.76 -2.34
N LEU A 94 -5.00 9.98 -3.07
CA LEU A 94 -3.65 9.99 -2.48
C LEU A 94 -3.47 11.14 -1.49
N ALA A 95 -3.97 12.34 -1.82
CA ALA A 95 -3.96 13.48 -0.92
C ALA A 95 -4.70 13.17 0.39
N GLY A 96 -5.86 12.51 0.33
CA GLY A 96 -6.59 12.05 1.51
C GLY A 96 -5.75 11.12 2.40
N ALA A 97 -5.05 10.14 1.82
CA ALA A 97 -4.18 9.25 2.59
C ALA A 97 -3.02 10.01 3.28
N ARG A 98 -2.36 10.94 2.57
CA ARG A 98 -1.28 11.77 3.11
C ARG A 98 -1.75 12.70 4.22
N ASN A 99 -2.88 13.37 4.02
CA ASN A 99 -3.46 14.28 5.01
C ASN A 99 -3.80 13.53 6.30
N ARG A 100 -4.30 12.30 6.21
CA ARG A 100 -4.60 11.47 7.39
C ARG A 100 -3.36 11.15 8.22
N VAL A 101 -2.25 10.74 7.61
CA VAL A 101 -1.00 10.51 8.38
C VAL A 101 -0.43 11.82 8.91
N ALA A 102 -0.50 12.91 8.14
CA ALA A 102 -0.05 14.23 8.59
C ALA A 102 -0.85 14.75 9.80
N ALA A 103 -2.17 14.53 9.83
CA ALA A 103 -3.01 14.91 10.94
C ALA A 103 -2.62 14.19 12.24
N LEU A 104 -2.16 12.92 12.16
CA LEU A 104 -1.65 12.21 13.33
C LEU A 104 -0.30 12.76 13.81
N CYS A 105 0.57 13.21 12.90
CA CYS A 105 1.83 13.87 13.27
C CYS A 105 1.57 15.13 14.11
N CYS A 106 0.66 16.00 13.68
CA CYS A 106 0.42 17.31 14.30
C CYS A 106 -0.36 17.27 15.63
N THR A 107 -0.86 16.11 16.06
CA THR A 107 -1.68 16.03 17.29
C THR A 107 -0.92 16.20 18.62
N ALA A 108 0.34 16.63 18.61
CA ALA A 108 1.10 16.93 19.83
C ALA A 108 1.35 18.43 20.09
N THR A 109 0.80 19.33 19.28
CA THR A 109 0.86 20.79 19.53
C THR A 109 -0.53 21.41 19.57
N ALA A 110 -1.35 20.98 20.53
CA ALA A 110 -2.53 21.74 20.94
C ALA A 110 -2.27 22.49 22.26
N ALA A 111 -1.19 23.25 22.30
CA ALA A 111 -0.97 24.35 23.23
C ALA A 111 -0.27 25.50 22.48
N GLY A 112 -0.97 26.06 21.49
CA GLY A 112 -0.69 27.36 20.87
C GLY A 112 0.54 27.43 19.97
N VAL A 113 0.34 27.40 18.65
CA VAL A 113 1.02 28.25 17.64
C VAL A 113 0.28 28.04 16.30
N SER A 114 0.01 29.15 15.60
CA SER A 114 -0.71 29.21 14.33
C SER A 114 0.10 28.62 13.17
N ILE A 115 -0.50 27.74 12.35
CA ILE A 115 0.15 27.10 11.21
C ILE A 115 -0.07 27.95 9.95
N ALA A 116 1.02 28.45 9.38
CA ALA A 116 1.02 29.05 8.05
C ALA A 116 0.93 27.96 6.97
N THR A 117 -0.05 28.08 6.08
CA THR A 117 -0.24 27.25 4.90
C THR A 117 0.92 27.40 3.91
N ALA A 118 1.63 26.31 3.60
CA ALA A 118 2.57 26.26 2.48
C ALA A 118 2.02 25.32 1.40
N GLN A 119 1.54 25.92 0.31
CA GLN A 119 1.31 25.26 -0.97
C GLN A 119 2.62 25.25 -1.79
N ASN A 120 2.75 24.18 -2.58
CA ASN A 120 3.45 24.03 -3.86
C ASN A 120 4.78 23.23 -3.96
N SER A 121 4.63 22.11 -4.68
CA SER A 121 5.47 21.53 -5.75
C SER A 121 6.98 21.28 -5.56
N ARG A 122 7.32 19.97 -5.67
CA ARG A 122 8.61 19.34 -6.03
C ARG A 122 9.72 19.43 -4.97
N MET A 123 9.80 18.40 -4.11
CA MET A 123 10.96 18.22 -3.23
C MET A 123 12.21 17.82 -4.03
N PRO A 124 13.37 18.44 -3.78
CA PRO A 124 14.67 17.95 -4.26
C PRO A 124 15.12 16.71 -3.47
N PRO A 125 16.06 15.90 -4.00
CA PRO A 125 16.61 14.76 -3.26
C PRO A 125 17.40 15.26 -2.05
N PRO A 126 17.33 14.59 -0.89
CA PRO A 126 18.11 14.97 0.28
C PRO A 126 19.57 14.55 0.07
N THR A 127 20.40 15.45 -0.42
CA THR A 127 21.85 15.34 -0.26
C THR A 127 22.23 15.57 1.20
N GLU A 128 22.98 14.60 1.73
CA GLU A 128 23.81 14.58 2.94
C GLU A 128 23.84 15.84 3.81
N ALA A 129 23.08 15.84 4.91
CA ALA A 129 23.46 16.47 6.19
C ALA A 129 22.33 16.33 7.24
N ILE A 130 22.12 15.15 7.81
CA ILE A 130 21.39 15.03 9.09
C ILE A 130 21.90 13.82 9.88
N ALA A 131 23.07 13.97 10.48
CA ALA A 131 23.61 13.01 11.44
C ALA A 131 24.33 13.75 12.57
N SER A 132 23.59 14.51 13.36
CA SER A 132 23.90 14.78 14.78
C SER A 132 22.78 15.66 15.36
N SER A 133 22.26 15.26 16.53
CA SER A 133 21.12 15.86 17.25
C SER A 133 19.71 15.57 16.70
N LEU A 134 19.30 14.30 16.76
CA LEU A 134 17.87 13.99 16.89
C LEU A 134 17.47 14.17 18.36
N SER A 135 17.42 15.42 18.82
CA SER A 135 16.56 15.77 19.96
C SER A 135 15.12 15.75 19.44
N ASP A 136 14.22 15.07 20.15
CA ASP A 136 12.80 14.93 19.79
C ASP A 136 12.23 16.27 19.30
N PRO A 137 11.83 16.40 18.02
CA PRO A 137 11.17 17.62 17.56
C PRO A 137 9.83 17.74 18.29
N GLU A 138 9.69 18.79 19.10
CA GLU A 138 8.45 19.10 19.81
C GLU A 138 7.27 19.15 18.83
N GLY A 139 6.25 18.34 19.08
CA GLY A 139 5.01 18.35 18.31
C GLY A 139 4.70 17.12 17.44
N LEU A 140 5.45 16.02 17.56
CA LEU A 140 5.03 14.69 17.09
C LEU A 140 4.15 13.98 18.12
N SER A 141 3.16 13.18 17.68
CA SER A 141 2.43 12.28 18.57
C SER A 141 3.43 11.50 19.45
N PRO A 142 3.45 11.70 20.78
CA PRO A 142 4.48 11.08 21.60
C PRO A 142 4.29 9.56 21.53
N GLY A 143 5.22 8.87 20.87
CA GLY A 143 5.33 7.41 20.96
C GLY A 143 4.82 6.57 19.80
N ALA A 144 4.57 7.10 18.59
CA ALA A 144 4.34 6.25 17.41
C ALA A 144 5.63 6.03 16.61
N ASP A 145 5.97 4.78 16.30
CA ASP A 145 7.11 4.43 15.45
C ASP A 145 6.77 4.43 13.96
N LEU A 146 5.50 4.28 13.59
CA LEU A 146 5.07 4.29 12.19
C LEU A 146 3.62 4.75 12.07
N LEU A 147 3.32 5.53 11.04
CA LEU A 147 1.97 5.98 10.71
C LEU A 147 1.52 5.36 9.39
N VAL A 148 0.29 4.86 9.34
CA VAL A 148 -0.26 4.25 8.13
C VAL A 148 -1.67 4.76 7.85
N ALA A 149 -1.95 5.17 6.62
CA ALA A 149 -3.29 5.47 6.14
C ALA A 149 -3.64 4.61 4.93
N ILE A 150 -4.92 4.27 4.81
CA ILE A 150 -5.49 3.61 3.62
C ILE A 150 -6.70 4.44 3.22
N GLU A 151 -6.70 5.02 2.03
CA GLU A 151 -7.81 5.83 1.51
C GLU A 151 -8.39 5.22 0.24
N GLY A 152 -9.67 4.88 0.26
CA GLY A 152 -10.38 4.37 -0.90
C GLY A 152 -10.87 5.51 -1.78
N GLY A 153 -10.90 5.28 -3.09
CA GLY A 153 -11.38 6.25 -4.06
C GLY A 153 -11.92 5.57 -5.30
N VAL A 154 -12.57 6.37 -6.13
CA VAL A 154 -13.03 5.96 -7.46
C VAL A 154 -12.44 6.88 -8.52
N GLY A 155 -12.43 6.47 -9.78
CA GLY A 155 -12.01 7.33 -10.87
C GLY A 155 -12.46 6.78 -12.21
N ASN A 156 -12.12 7.46 -13.30
CA ASN A 156 -12.35 6.91 -14.63
C ASN A 156 -11.46 5.68 -14.85
N ALA A 157 -12.05 4.58 -15.31
CA ALA A 157 -11.30 3.38 -15.65
C ALA A 157 -10.29 3.68 -16.77
N LYS A 158 -9.03 3.30 -16.54
CA LYS A 158 -7.93 3.58 -17.49
C LYS A 158 -7.56 2.39 -18.36
N ALA A 159 -8.01 1.18 -17.99
CA ALA A 159 -7.67 -0.04 -18.70
C ALA A 159 -8.37 -0.12 -20.07
N PRO A 160 -7.70 -0.66 -21.11
CA PRO A 160 -8.33 -0.94 -22.40
C PRO A 160 -9.59 -1.79 -22.25
N GLY A 161 -10.64 -1.48 -23.01
CA GLY A 161 -11.91 -2.22 -22.98
C GLY A 161 -12.87 -1.83 -21.85
N GLN A 162 -12.54 -0.83 -21.02
CA GLN A 162 -13.38 -0.35 -19.92
C GLN A 162 -13.78 1.13 -20.11
N ALA A 163 -13.82 1.60 -21.36
CA ALA A 163 -14.17 2.98 -21.68
C ALA A 163 -15.56 3.32 -21.12
N GLY A 164 -15.64 4.44 -20.40
CA GLY A 164 -16.89 4.88 -19.79
C GLY A 164 -17.30 4.09 -18.55
N ALA A 165 -16.44 3.24 -17.97
CA ALA A 165 -16.64 2.68 -16.63
C ALA A 165 -15.90 3.52 -15.56
N LEU A 166 -16.38 3.48 -14.31
CA LEU A 166 -15.57 3.90 -13.16
C LEU A 166 -14.71 2.73 -12.69
N GLU A 167 -13.55 3.02 -12.11
CA GLU A 167 -12.72 2.06 -11.38
C GLU A 167 -12.72 2.38 -9.88
N CYS A 168 -12.59 1.35 -9.06
CA CYS A 168 -12.39 1.46 -7.62
C CYS A 168 -10.95 1.06 -7.26
N PHE A 169 -10.35 1.81 -6.33
CA PHE A 169 -8.99 1.58 -5.83
C PHE A 169 -8.80 2.19 -4.44
N ALA A 170 -7.62 2.01 -3.86
CA ALA A 170 -7.21 2.70 -2.66
C ALA A 170 -5.71 3.03 -2.69
N TRP A 171 -5.34 4.12 -2.03
CA TRP A 171 -3.96 4.48 -1.74
C TRP A 171 -3.59 4.13 -0.30
N VAL A 172 -2.43 3.52 -0.14
CA VAL A 172 -1.77 3.33 1.15
C VAL A 172 -0.64 4.35 1.25
N CYS A 173 -0.54 5.02 2.38
CA CYS A 173 0.58 5.88 2.74
C CYS A 173 1.18 5.41 4.06
N VAL A 174 2.49 5.17 4.08
CA VAL A 174 3.27 4.82 5.26
C VAL A 174 4.28 5.93 5.51
N ARG A 175 4.26 6.49 6.72
CA ARG A 175 5.13 7.61 7.09
C ARG A 175 5.84 7.35 8.42
N ASP A 176 7.14 7.60 8.44
CA ASP A 176 7.89 7.71 9.68
C ASP A 176 7.64 9.11 10.26
N PRO A 177 7.10 9.22 11.48
CA PRO A 177 6.74 10.53 12.02
C PRO A 177 7.96 11.41 12.34
N TYR A 178 9.13 10.82 12.61
CA TYR A 178 10.35 11.52 13.01
C TYR A 178 11.23 11.92 11.84
N THR A 179 11.51 10.98 10.92
CA THR A 179 12.34 11.28 9.75
C THR A 179 11.53 11.93 8.64
N GLY A 180 10.20 11.81 8.69
CA GLY A 180 9.30 12.27 7.62
C GLY A 180 9.31 11.38 6.38
N ALA A 181 10.10 10.30 6.37
CA ALA A 181 10.19 9.34 5.27
C ALA A 181 8.80 8.82 4.92
N GLU A 182 8.45 8.88 3.63
CA GLU A 182 7.12 8.56 3.14
C GLU A 182 7.19 7.57 1.99
N SER A 183 6.42 6.49 2.07
CA SER A 183 6.22 5.55 0.98
C SER A 183 4.73 5.34 0.72
N THR A 184 4.38 5.19 -0.55
CA THR A 184 2.99 5.06 -0.97
C THR A 184 2.84 3.93 -1.97
N ALA A 185 1.69 3.26 -1.96
CA ALA A 185 1.34 2.25 -2.93
C ALA A 185 -0.17 2.25 -3.18
N ARG A 186 -0.57 1.87 -4.39
CA ARG A 186 -1.96 1.80 -4.81
C ARG A 186 -2.39 0.35 -4.94
N THR A 187 -3.63 0.05 -4.53
CA THR A 187 -4.20 -1.28 -4.78
C THR A 187 -4.39 -1.52 -6.28
N ALA A 188 -4.50 -2.80 -6.67
CA ALA A 188 -4.97 -3.15 -7.99
C ALA A 188 -6.35 -2.53 -8.24
N SER A 189 -6.52 -1.83 -9.35
CA SER A 189 -7.82 -1.23 -9.69
C SER A 189 -8.73 -2.26 -10.34
N PHE A 190 -10.04 -2.14 -10.13
CA PHE A 190 -11.03 -2.94 -10.84
C PHE A 190 -12.18 -2.04 -11.32
N ALA A 191 -12.68 -2.30 -12.52
CA ALA A 191 -13.84 -1.59 -13.04
C ALA A 191 -15.10 -1.94 -12.25
N LEU A 192 -15.90 -0.92 -12.01
CA LEU A 192 -17.24 -1.03 -11.48
C LEU A 192 -18.19 -1.40 -12.65
N PRO A 193 -19.17 -2.28 -12.42
CA PRO A 193 -20.29 -2.49 -13.32
C PRO A 193 -20.96 -1.17 -13.73
N SER A 194 -21.53 -1.12 -14.95
CA SER A 194 -22.27 0.06 -15.43
C SER A 194 -23.37 0.47 -14.45
N ALA A 195 -24.14 -0.49 -13.93
CA ALA A 195 -25.18 -0.20 -12.94
C ALA A 195 -24.70 0.54 -11.69
N LEU A 196 -23.45 0.35 -11.26
CA LEU A 196 -22.85 1.13 -10.18
C LEU A 196 -22.35 2.47 -10.69
N SER A 197 -21.63 2.47 -11.81
CA SER A 197 -21.09 3.69 -12.43
C SER A 197 -22.18 4.71 -12.75
N ASP A 198 -23.33 4.26 -13.26
CA ASP A 198 -24.47 5.11 -13.65
C ASP A 198 -25.15 5.71 -12.41
N LEU A 199 -25.32 4.94 -11.33
CA LEU A 199 -25.85 5.48 -10.07
C LEU A 199 -24.92 6.55 -9.47
N MET A 200 -23.61 6.34 -9.54
CA MET A 200 -22.65 7.31 -9.03
C MET A 200 -22.62 8.58 -9.89
N ARG A 201 -22.63 8.48 -11.21
CA ARG A 201 -22.58 9.64 -12.12
C ARG A 201 -23.90 10.38 -12.20
N ASP A 202 -25.00 9.66 -12.41
CA ASP A 202 -26.29 10.26 -12.74
C ASP A 202 -27.03 10.74 -11.50
N LYS A 203 -26.77 10.10 -10.35
CA LYS A 203 -27.43 10.41 -9.08
C LYS A 203 -26.50 10.96 -8.00
N GLY A 204 -25.21 11.10 -8.30
CA GLY A 204 -24.22 11.58 -7.33
C GLY A 204 -24.08 10.67 -6.09
N MET A 205 -24.44 9.40 -6.21
CA MET A 205 -24.39 8.47 -5.08
C MET A 205 -22.95 8.11 -4.72
N GLU A 206 -22.67 7.98 -3.41
CA GLU A 206 -21.43 7.37 -2.95
C GLU A 206 -21.38 5.88 -3.31
N LEU A 207 -20.17 5.33 -3.43
CA LEU A 207 -19.99 3.92 -3.81
C LEU A 207 -20.69 2.98 -2.82
N GLY A 208 -20.67 3.29 -1.53
CA GLY A 208 -21.34 2.48 -0.51
C GLY A 208 -22.87 2.41 -0.70
N ASP A 209 -23.49 3.54 -1.00
CA ASP A 209 -24.93 3.62 -1.25
C ASP A 209 -25.32 3.01 -2.58
N ALA A 210 -24.51 3.22 -3.63
CA ALA A 210 -24.70 2.59 -4.93
C ALA A 210 -24.59 1.07 -4.81
N ASP A 211 -23.58 0.58 -4.08
CA ASP A 211 -23.40 -0.84 -3.75
C ASP A 211 -24.63 -1.40 -3.05
N ASP A 212 -25.18 -0.70 -2.07
CA ASP A 212 -26.36 -1.15 -1.36
C ASP A 212 -27.61 -1.14 -2.25
N ALA A 213 -27.77 -0.14 -3.12
CA ALA A 213 -28.87 -0.07 -4.07
C ALA A 213 -28.84 -1.22 -5.10
N VAL A 214 -27.65 -1.60 -5.59
CA VAL A 214 -27.48 -2.69 -6.55
C VAL A 214 -27.55 -4.05 -5.86
N PHE A 215 -26.77 -4.27 -4.80
CA PHE A 215 -26.62 -5.61 -4.21
C PHE A 215 -27.72 -5.99 -3.24
N ARG A 216 -28.45 -5.06 -2.59
CA ARG A 216 -29.65 -5.43 -1.82
C ARG A 216 -30.71 -6.07 -2.71
N ARG A 217 -30.80 -5.67 -3.98
CA ARG A 217 -31.74 -6.23 -4.96
C ARG A 217 -31.38 -7.66 -5.39
N VAL A 218 -30.11 -8.07 -5.22
CA VAL A 218 -29.61 -9.34 -5.75
C VAL A 218 -29.26 -10.35 -4.64
N ARG A 219 -28.71 -9.92 -3.49
CA ARG A 219 -28.07 -10.84 -2.51
C ARG A 219 -28.25 -10.52 -1.01
N GLY A 220 -29.04 -9.52 -0.63
CA GLY A 220 -29.21 -9.13 0.79
C GLY A 220 -27.95 -8.50 1.42
N LYS A 221 -28.02 -8.09 2.70
CA LYS A 221 -26.91 -7.40 3.41
C LYS A 221 -25.77 -8.37 3.73
N GLN A 222 -24.70 -8.37 2.91
CA GLN A 222 -23.44 -9.06 3.20
C GLN A 222 -22.29 -8.02 3.26
N GLY A 223 -21.49 -8.06 4.32
CA GLY A 223 -20.58 -7.00 4.78
C GLY A 223 -19.15 -7.00 4.21
N SER A 224 -18.95 -7.46 2.97
CA SER A 224 -17.62 -7.70 2.39
C SER A 224 -17.01 -6.53 1.59
N GLY A 225 -17.67 -5.37 1.53
CA GLY A 225 -17.32 -4.27 0.62
C GLY A 225 -17.50 -4.62 -0.87
N THR A 226 -17.33 -3.64 -1.76
CA THR A 226 -17.57 -3.77 -3.21
C THR A 226 -16.81 -4.93 -3.84
N ILE A 227 -15.50 -5.04 -3.56
CA ILE A 227 -14.66 -6.10 -4.14
C ILE A 227 -15.08 -7.51 -3.69
N GLY A 228 -15.50 -7.67 -2.43
CA GLY A 228 -16.00 -8.95 -1.94
C GLY A 228 -17.35 -9.32 -2.56
N LYS A 229 -18.23 -8.34 -2.76
CA LYS A 229 -19.53 -8.55 -3.42
C LYS A 229 -19.34 -8.96 -4.88
N LEU A 230 -18.45 -8.28 -5.61
CA LEU A 230 -18.17 -8.55 -7.03
C LEU A 230 -17.40 -9.86 -7.26
N SER A 231 -16.47 -10.20 -6.37
CA SER A 231 -15.66 -11.42 -6.48
C SER A 231 -16.33 -12.67 -5.90
N ASN A 232 -17.60 -12.59 -5.47
CA ASN A 232 -18.29 -13.67 -4.76
C ASN A 232 -17.52 -14.16 -3.52
N GLY A 233 -16.85 -13.26 -2.81
CA GLY A 233 -16.08 -13.57 -1.61
C GLY A 233 -14.69 -14.18 -1.86
N VAL A 234 -14.27 -14.35 -3.12
CA VAL A 234 -12.91 -14.84 -3.45
C VAL A 234 -11.83 -13.87 -2.95
N LEU A 235 -12.10 -12.56 -3.03
CA LEU A 235 -11.26 -11.52 -2.44
C LEU A 235 -12.07 -10.74 -1.40
N ASP A 236 -11.60 -10.73 -0.16
CA ASP A 236 -12.12 -9.83 0.86
C ASP A 236 -11.37 -8.49 0.87
N ARG A 237 -11.97 -7.48 1.50
CA ARG A 237 -11.42 -6.11 1.54
C ARG A 237 -10.14 -6.01 2.37
N THR A 238 -9.93 -6.89 3.35
CA THR A 238 -8.69 -6.91 4.14
C THR A 238 -7.54 -7.43 3.29
N GLU A 239 -7.64 -8.61 2.67
CA GLU A 239 -6.59 -9.16 1.83
C GLU A 239 -6.29 -8.28 0.61
N TYR A 240 -7.32 -7.64 0.05
CA TYR A 240 -7.16 -6.64 -1.00
C TYR A 240 -6.24 -5.48 -0.59
N TYR A 241 -6.32 -5.02 0.66
CA TYR A 241 -5.45 -3.96 1.18
C TYR A 241 -4.07 -4.46 1.60
N VAL A 242 -3.94 -5.70 2.09
CA VAL A 242 -2.66 -6.25 2.56
C VAL A 242 -1.57 -6.12 1.50
N GLN A 243 -1.87 -6.46 0.25
CA GLN A 243 -0.88 -6.42 -0.84
C GLN A 243 -0.34 -5.01 -1.06
N ALA A 244 -1.21 -4.00 -1.14
CA ALA A 244 -0.78 -2.61 -1.30
C ALA A 244 -0.01 -2.11 -0.08
N THR A 245 -0.39 -2.52 1.14
CA THR A 245 0.36 -2.18 2.34
C THR A 245 1.75 -2.79 2.35
N VAL A 246 1.91 -4.05 1.92
CA VAL A 246 3.23 -4.68 1.73
C VAL A 246 4.07 -3.89 0.72
N CYS A 247 3.49 -3.47 -0.41
CA CYS A 247 4.20 -2.64 -1.39
C CYS A 247 4.66 -1.30 -0.80
N ALA A 248 3.83 -0.64 0.02
CA ALA A 248 4.21 0.61 0.68
C ALA A 248 5.27 0.42 1.79
N LEU A 249 5.52 -0.82 2.24
CA LEU A 249 6.55 -1.13 3.23
C LEU A 249 7.90 -1.51 2.60
N LEU A 250 8.00 -1.60 1.27
CA LEU A 250 9.25 -2.00 0.60
C LEU A 250 10.47 -1.16 1.02
N PRO A 251 10.39 0.19 1.12
CA PRO A 251 11.52 0.98 1.60
C PRO A 251 11.94 0.65 3.04
N TYR A 252 10.99 0.31 3.90
CA TYR A 252 11.25 -0.11 5.28
C TYR A 252 11.79 -1.54 5.37
N MET A 253 11.52 -2.40 4.38
CA MET A 253 12.09 -3.75 4.30
C MET A 253 13.51 -3.74 3.72
N GLN A 254 13.86 -2.71 2.96
CA GLN A 254 15.11 -2.57 2.22
C GLN A 254 15.71 -1.16 2.39
N PRO A 255 15.88 -0.63 3.62
CA PRO A 255 16.35 0.75 3.82
C PRO A 255 17.72 1.04 3.17
N GLN A 256 18.59 0.03 3.05
CA GLN A 256 19.87 0.16 2.37
C GLN A 256 19.75 0.44 0.85
N LEU A 257 18.58 0.15 0.24
CA LEU A 257 18.32 0.43 -1.17
C LEU A 257 17.54 1.74 -1.40
N TYR A 258 16.80 2.21 -0.38
CA TYR A 258 15.88 3.34 -0.51
C TYR A 258 16.29 4.58 0.29
N GLY A 259 17.13 4.44 1.30
CA GLY A 259 17.57 5.53 2.17
C GLY A 259 17.55 5.16 3.66
N THR A 260 18.52 5.67 4.42
CA THR A 260 18.66 5.39 5.86
C THR A 260 17.51 5.95 6.71
N GLU A 261 16.76 6.92 6.19
CA GLU A 261 15.58 7.50 6.82
C GLU A 261 14.46 6.48 7.06
N TYR A 262 14.45 5.37 6.32
CA TYR A 262 13.52 4.24 6.50
C TYR A 262 14.00 3.23 7.57
N ALA A 263 15.26 3.31 8.02
CA ALA A 263 15.84 2.35 8.95
C ALA A 263 15.45 2.60 10.41
N ARG A 264 14.92 3.79 10.75
CA ARG A 264 14.60 4.16 12.14
C ARG A 264 13.58 3.21 12.76
N PHE A 265 12.50 2.91 12.04
CA PHE A 265 11.45 1.96 12.47
C PHE A 265 12.01 0.59 12.86
N LEU A 266 13.06 0.16 12.16
CA LEU A 266 13.73 -1.12 12.38
C LEU A 266 14.76 -1.08 13.52
N GLY A 267 15.24 0.10 13.91
CA GLY A 267 16.30 0.25 14.92
C GLY A 267 17.69 -0.17 14.43
N VAL A 268 17.95 -0.12 13.12
CA VAL A 268 19.21 -0.62 12.51
C VAL A 268 19.98 0.44 11.72
N VAL A 269 19.86 1.72 12.13
CA VAL A 269 20.40 2.87 11.39
C VAL A 269 21.90 2.75 11.09
N GLU A 270 22.70 2.23 12.02
CA GLU A 270 24.15 2.06 11.83
C GLU A 270 24.49 0.96 10.81
N ALA A 271 23.81 -0.19 10.88
CA ALA A 271 24.01 -1.30 9.93
C ALA A 271 23.66 -0.92 8.48
N CYS A 272 22.73 0.02 8.29
CA CYS A 272 22.37 0.50 6.96
C CYS A 272 23.44 1.42 6.34
N LYS A 273 24.19 2.18 7.15
CA LYS A 273 25.24 3.09 6.65
C LYS A 273 26.40 2.33 6.00
N GLU A 274 26.72 1.13 6.50
CA GLU A 274 27.77 0.27 5.96
C GLU A 274 27.33 -0.43 4.64
N ALA A 275 26.04 -0.76 4.52
CA ALA A 275 25.49 -1.45 3.35
C ALA A 275 25.19 -0.54 2.14
N SER A 276 25.08 0.79 2.35
CA SER A 276 24.86 1.77 1.28
C SER A 276 26.03 1.94 0.32
N GLN A 277 27.16 1.26 0.55
CA GLN A 277 28.27 1.15 -0.41
C GLN A 277 27.92 0.15 -1.52
N ILE A 278 26.85 0.41 -2.27
CA ILE A 278 26.62 -0.27 -3.55
C ILE A 278 27.67 0.29 -4.52
N PRO A 279 28.56 -0.53 -5.09
CA PRO A 279 29.53 -0.04 -6.07
C PRO A 279 28.79 0.63 -7.22
N ASP A 280 29.24 1.82 -7.63
CA ASP A 280 28.70 2.55 -8.77
C ASP A 280 28.48 1.60 -9.96
N ALA A 281 27.22 1.43 -10.38
CA ALA A 281 26.85 0.61 -11.52
C ALA A 281 27.38 1.14 -12.87
N ASN A 282 28.10 2.27 -12.85
CA ASN A 282 28.70 2.90 -14.03
C ASN A 282 30.00 2.23 -14.51
N ASN A 283 30.47 1.15 -13.88
CA ASN A 283 31.70 0.47 -14.31
C ASN A 283 31.52 -0.98 -14.81
N ALA A 284 30.30 -1.41 -15.10
CA ALA A 284 30.01 -2.79 -15.56
C ALA A 284 29.64 -2.91 -17.05
N PHE A 285 29.70 -1.82 -17.83
CA PHE A 285 29.49 -1.82 -19.27
C PHE A 285 30.47 -0.88 -19.98
N LEU A 286 31.74 -1.28 -20.05
CA LEU A 286 32.70 -0.86 -21.08
C LEU A 286 33.47 -2.10 -21.57
#